data_AF-A0AAE9WP97-F1
#
_entry.id   AF-A0AAE9WP97-F1
#
_cell.length_a   1.000
_cell.length_b   1.000
_cell.length_c   1.000
_cell.angle_alpha   90.00
_cell.angle_beta   90.00
_cell.angle_gamma   90.00
#
_symmetry.space_group_name_H-M   'P 1'
#
loop_
_entity.id
_entity.type
_entity.pdbx_description
1 polymer ?
#
loop_
_entity_poly.entity_id
_entity_poly.type
_entity_poly.pdbx_seq_one_letter_code
_entity_poly.pdbx_strand_id
1 'polypeptide(L)'
;MNKYFRVYFKTILWSKKNEWLYQITKLVLYKLRCSEILEILNKDCIKELLKGLYNIIKNNYRLLLVLKNEFIILLKTKSNYYYLISRYILDIIAHNLESIKVTHDKIEDYYITLDSFFLKNDFSELKFWMSLIHAFTSIALYCHGLSNHILITYENLIIQNKYPLILKYIIIENINLIKNISYTKSMR
;
A
#
# COMPACT_ATOMS: atom_id res chain seq x y z
N MET A 1 23.63 6.36 15.06
CA MET A 1 22.25 6.54 15.58
C MET A 1 21.40 5.41 15.02
N ASN A 2 20.87 4.53 15.87
CA ASN A 2 20.19 3.29 15.46
C ASN A 2 19.00 3.59 14.51
N LYS A 3 18.88 2.80 13.42
CA LYS A 3 17.94 3.01 12.30
C LYS A 3 16.50 3.26 12.77
N TYR A 4 16.07 2.55 13.80
CA TYR A 4 14.76 2.70 14.44
C TYR A 4 14.57 4.07 15.12
N PHE A 5 15.61 4.59 15.77
CA PHE A 5 15.55 5.92 16.39
C PHE A 5 15.52 7.04 15.36
N ARG A 6 16.20 6.89 14.21
CA ARG A 6 16.14 7.89 13.13
C ARG A 6 14.74 7.97 12.52
N VAL A 7 14.08 6.84 12.32
CA VAL A 7 12.68 6.77 11.85
C VAL A 7 11.73 7.32 12.91
N TYR A 8 11.92 6.97 14.19
CA TYR A 8 11.13 7.50 15.31
C TYR A 8 11.22 9.04 15.41
N PHE A 9 12.43 9.60 15.43
CA PHE A 9 12.63 11.05 15.48
C PHE A 9 12.17 11.76 14.20
N LYS A 10 12.35 11.16 13.00
CA LYS A 10 11.79 11.73 11.76
C LYS A 10 10.26 11.71 11.76
N THR A 11 9.65 10.72 12.38
CA THR A 11 8.18 10.60 12.50
C THR A 11 7.63 11.61 13.51
N ILE A 12 8.28 11.78 14.66
CA ILE A 12 7.90 12.75 15.71
C ILE A 12 8.15 14.19 15.27
N LEU A 13 9.26 14.48 14.60
CA LEU A 13 9.54 15.83 14.10
C LEU A 13 8.61 16.21 12.94
N TRP A 14 8.13 15.22 12.18
CA TRP A 14 7.14 15.42 11.13
C TRP A 14 5.72 15.62 11.70
N SER A 15 5.39 15.00 12.83
CA SER A 15 4.06 15.12 13.44
C SER A 15 3.73 16.54 13.89
N LYS A 16 4.69 17.33 14.41
CA LYS A 16 4.43 18.71 14.89
C LYS A 16 4.08 19.72 13.81
N LYS A 17 4.63 19.60 12.58
CA LYS A 17 4.41 20.58 11.49
C LYS A 17 3.16 20.27 10.66
N ASN A 18 2.73 19.01 10.66
CA ASN A 18 1.63 18.46 9.88
C ASN A 18 0.57 17.79 10.75
N GLU A 19 0.47 18.18 12.02
CA GLU A 19 -0.43 17.58 13.00
C GLU A 19 -1.88 17.62 12.51
N TRP A 20 -2.29 18.75 11.93
CA TRP A 20 -3.61 18.94 11.36
C TRP A 20 -3.90 17.98 10.18
N LEU A 21 -2.91 17.76 9.28
CA LEU A 21 -3.05 16.80 8.18
C LEU A 21 -3.21 15.39 8.71
N TYR A 22 -2.45 15.01 9.74
CA TYR A 22 -2.57 13.72 10.40
C TYR A 22 -3.97 13.55 11.01
N GLN A 23 -4.46 14.54 11.78
CA GLN A 23 -5.77 14.47 12.44
C GLN A 23 -6.92 14.40 11.41
N ILE A 24 -6.88 15.24 10.37
CA ILE A 24 -7.90 15.23 9.30
C ILE A 24 -7.89 13.88 8.58
N THR A 25 -6.71 13.37 8.22
CA THR A 25 -6.61 12.08 7.51
C THR A 25 -7.15 10.95 8.38
N LYS A 26 -6.80 10.92 9.67
CA LYS A 26 -7.30 9.93 10.62
C LYS A 26 -8.82 10.00 10.76
N LEU A 27 -9.38 11.20 10.85
CA LEU A 27 -10.83 11.41 10.92
C LEU A 27 -11.53 10.92 9.65
N VAL A 28 -11.01 11.25 8.46
CA VAL A 28 -11.56 10.78 7.19
C VAL A 28 -11.54 9.25 7.12
N LEU A 29 -10.41 8.62 7.46
CA LEU A 29 -10.30 7.15 7.50
C LEU A 29 -11.29 6.52 8.47
N TYR A 30 -11.49 7.12 9.65
CA TYR A 30 -12.49 6.66 10.62
C TYR A 30 -13.91 6.76 10.05
N LYS A 31 -14.27 7.91 9.46
CA LYS A 31 -15.60 8.12 8.86
C LYS A 31 -15.89 7.16 7.72
N LEU A 32 -14.89 6.83 6.90
CA LEU A 32 -15.00 5.86 5.81
C LEU A 32 -15.18 4.41 6.30
N ARG A 33 -15.02 4.13 7.60
CA ARG A 33 -15.35 2.81 8.17
C ARG A 33 -16.75 2.72 8.74
N CYS A 34 -17.32 3.83 9.17
CA CYS A 34 -18.59 3.82 9.86
C CYS A 34 -19.71 3.54 8.86
N SER A 35 -20.33 2.35 8.94
CA SER A 35 -21.42 1.94 8.05
C SER A 35 -22.58 2.93 8.08
N GLU A 36 -22.97 3.37 9.27
CA GLU A 36 -24.03 4.38 9.49
C GLU A 36 -23.74 5.69 8.72
N ILE A 37 -22.48 6.11 8.69
CA ILE A 37 -22.07 7.34 8.01
C ILE A 37 -22.05 7.13 6.50
N LEU A 38 -21.56 5.97 6.05
CA LEU A 38 -21.57 5.61 4.64
C LEU A 38 -23.00 5.47 4.09
N GLU A 39 -23.97 5.05 4.89
CA GLU A 39 -25.38 4.95 4.50
C GLU A 39 -26.02 6.33 4.29
N ILE A 40 -25.61 7.33 5.09
CA ILE A 40 -26.07 8.72 4.95
C ILE A 40 -25.42 9.39 3.73
N LEU A 41 -24.18 9.03 3.43
CA LEU A 41 -23.43 9.60 2.30
C LEU A 41 -23.83 8.94 0.98
N ASN A 42 -24.10 9.75 -0.04
CA ASN A 42 -24.24 9.23 -1.39
C ASN A 42 -22.88 8.82 -1.98
N LYS A 43 -22.92 8.02 -3.04
CA LYS A 43 -21.73 7.49 -3.73
C LYS A 43 -20.76 8.60 -4.19
N ASP A 44 -21.26 9.75 -4.61
CA ASP A 44 -20.43 10.84 -5.13
C ASP A 44 -19.72 11.60 -4.01
N CYS A 45 -20.37 11.82 -2.86
CA CYS A 45 -19.72 12.33 -1.65
C CYS A 45 -18.56 11.42 -1.21
N ILE A 46 -18.76 10.09 -1.26
CA ILE A 46 -17.70 9.13 -0.91
C ILE A 46 -16.53 9.22 -1.89
N LYS A 47 -16.79 9.35 -3.20
CA LYS A 47 -15.71 9.55 -4.19
C LYS A 47 -14.94 10.83 -3.94
N GLU A 48 -15.60 11.94 -3.63
CA GLU A 48 -14.93 13.21 -3.35
C GLU A 48 -14.07 13.13 -2.08
N LEU A 49 -14.55 12.47 -1.02
CA LEU A 49 -13.74 12.18 0.17
C LEU A 49 -12.49 11.35 -0.17
N LEU A 50 -12.64 10.32 -1.01
CA LEU A 50 -11.53 9.46 -1.44
C LEU A 50 -10.54 10.21 -2.36
N LYS A 51 -11.00 11.11 -3.24
CA LYS A 51 -10.14 11.99 -4.03
C LYS A 51 -9.37 12.98 -3.14
N GLY A 52 -10.04 13.56 -2.16
CA GLY A 52 -9.40 14.44 -1.17
C GLY A 52 -8.31 13.69 -0.39
N LEU A 53 -8.63 12.48 0.08
CA LEU A 53 -7.68 11.58 0.74
C LEU A 53 -6.48 11.26 -0.17
N TYR A 54 -6.72 10.97 -1.44
CA TYR A 54 -5.66 10.73 -2.42
C TYR A 54 -4.73 11.93 -2.58
N ASN A 55 -5.27 13.13 -2.73
CA ASN A 55 -4.49 14.35 -2.86
C ASN A 55 -3.65 14.63 -1.60
N ILE A 56 -4.22 14.41 -0.41
CA ILE A 56 -3.51 14.56 0.86
C ILE A 56 -2.32 13.61 0.93
N ILE A 57 -2.53 12.32 0.65
CA ILE A 57 -1.49 11.29 0.79
C ILE A 57 -0.44 11.43 -0.31
N LYS A 58 -0.84 11.73 -1.56
CA LYS A 58 0.09 11.99 -2.65
C LYS A 58 1.13 13.05 -2.30
N ASN A 59 0.71 14.11 -1.61
CA ASN A 59 1.61 15.19 -1.17
C ASN A 59 2.32 14.86 0.16
N ASN A 60 1.85 13.86 0.89
CA ASN A 60 2.28 13.53 2.25
C ASN A 60 2.37 12.01 2.45
N TYR A 61 3.16 11.35 1.61
CA TYR A 61 3.28 9.89 1.51
C TYR A 61 3.52 9.20 2.88
N ARG A 62 4.24 9.88 3.80
CA ARG A 62 4.48 9.43 5.19
C ARG A 62 3.20 9.20 6.00
N LEU A 63 2.08 9.86 5.67
CA LEU A 63 0.79 9.62 6.30
C LEU A 63 0.38 8.15 6.14
N LEU A 64 0.68 7.54 5.00
CA LEU A 64 0.40 6.13 4.76
C LEU A 64 1.15 5.23 5.77
N LEU A 65 2.41 5.56 6.05
CA LEU A 65 3.26 4.82 6.99
C LEU A 65 2.75 4.98 8.43
N VAL A 66 2.47 6.22 8.85
CA VAL A 66 2.04 6.51 10.22
C VAL A 66 0.63 5.97 10.50
N LEU A 67 -0.26 6.03 9.51
CA LEU A 67 -1.65 5.57 9.63
C LEU A 67 -1.84 4.16 9.06
N LYS A 68 -0.79 3.36 8.87
CA LYS A 68 -0.88 2.04 8.20
C LYS A 68 -1.97 1.14 8.78
N ASN A 69 -2.10 1.09 10.10
CA ASN A 69 -3.12 0.28 10.77
C ASN A 69 -4.51 0.78 10.41
N GLU A 70 -4.67 2.09 10.25
CA GLU A 70 -5.94 2.66 9.86
C GLU A 70 -6.32 2.29 8.41
N PHE A 71 -5.35 2.30 7.49
CA PHE A 71 -5.58 1.80 6.14
C PHE A 71 -5.89 0.30 6.14
N ILE A 72 -5.18 -0.52 6.94
CA ILE A 72 -5.42 -1.97 7.02
C ILE A 72 -6.85 -2.26 7.47
N ILE A 73 -7.31 -1.62 8.54
CA ILE A 73 -8.66 -1.88 9.05
C ILE A 73 -9.71 -1.34 8.06
N LEU A 74 -9.46 -0.21 7.38
CA LEU A 74 -10.37 0.28 6.35
C LEU A 74 -10.52 -0.73 5.20
N LEU A 75 -9.41 -1.29 4.73
CA LEU A 75 -9.40 -2.37 3.71
C LEU A 75 -10.04 -3.69 4.17
N LYS A 76 -10.30 -3.86 5.47
CA LYS A 76 -11.00 -5.03 6.04
C LYS A 76 -12.48 -4.76 6.28
N THR A 77 -12.89 -3.49 6.32
CA THR A 77 -14.23 -3.10 6.76
C THR A 77 -15.23 -3.34 5.64
N LYS A 78 -16.12 -4.31 5.82
CA LYS A 78 -17.20 -4.58 4.86
C LYS A 78 -18.28 -3.51 4.98
N SER A 79 -18.66 -2.94 3.85
CA SER A 79 -19.75 -1.98 3.71
C SER A 79 -20.34 -2.05 2.29
N ASN A 80 -21.48 -1.41 2.05
CA ASN A 80 -22.07 -1.31 0.71
C ASN A 80 -21.14 -0.61 -0.30
N TYR A 81 -20.14 0.13 0.18
CA TYR A 81 -19.14 0.81 -0.64
C TYR A 81 -17.74 0.18 -0.55
N TYR A 82 -17.62 -1.01 0.03
CA TYR A 82 -16.34 -1.71 0.25
C TYR A 82 -15.47 -1.73 -1.01
N TYR A 83 -15.99 -2.23 -2.12
CA TYR A 83 -15.28 -2.30 -3.41
C TYR A 83 -14.77 -0.92 -3.88
N LEU A 84 -15.59 0.13 -3.72
CA LEU A 84 -15.24 1.48 -4.14
C LEU A 84 -14.10 2.03 -3.28
N ILE A 85 -14.23 1.91 -1.96
CA ILE A 85 -13.24 2.40 -1.00
C ILE A 85 -11.93 1.63 -1.17
N SER A 86 -11.97 0.30 -1.17
CA SER A 86 -10.79 -0.56 -1.29
C SER A 86 -10.00 -0.28 -2.56
N ARG A 87 -10.68 -0.10 -3.69
CA ARG A 87 -10.03 0.28 -4.95
C ARG A 87 -9.29 1.61 -4.83
N TYR A 88 -9.95 2.66 -4.33
CA TYR A 88 -9.31 3.98 -4.20
C TYR A 88 -8.13 3.96 -3.23
N ILE A 89 -8.24 3.26 -2.10
CA ILE A 89 -7.15 3.15 -1.12
C ILE A 89 -5.92 2.47 -1.75
N LEU A 90 -6.14 1.47 -2.60
CA LEU A 90 -5.02 0.86 -3.33
C LEU A 90 -4.48 1.71 -4.45
N ASP A 91 -5.33 2.43 -5.19
CA ASP A 91 -4.87 3.37 -6.21
C ASP A 91 -4.00 4.47 -5.57
N ILE A 92 -4.35 4.91 -4.35
CA ILE A 92 -3.51 5.80 -3.53
C ILE A 92 -2.14 5.16 -3.24
N ILE A 93 -2.13 3.89 -2.82
CA ILE A 93 -0.90 3.16 -2.49
C ILE A 93 -0.03 2.98 -3.74
N ALA A 94 -0.62 2.53 -4.84
CA ALA A 94 0.06 2.27 -6.11
C ALA A 94 0.61 3.56 -6.73
N HIS A 95 -0.19 4.62 -6.82
CA HIS A 95 0.28 5.89 -7.38
C HIS A 95 1.37 6.53 -6.51
N ASN A 96 1.31 6.35 -5.18
CA ASN A 96 2.38 6.82 -4.33
C ASN A 96 3.71 6.20 -4.76
N LEU A 97 3.74 4.90 -5.11
CA LEU A 97 4.95 4.18 -5.55
C LEU A 97 5.54 4.69 -6.86
N GLU A 98 4.71 4.92 -7.87
CA GLU A 98 5.14 5.49 -9.15
C GLU A 98 5.75 6.89 -8.96
N SER A 99 5.22 7.65 -8.01
CA SER A 99 5.65 9.03 -7.73
C SER A 99 6.85 9.13 -6.78
N ILE A 100 7.38 8.02 -6.26
CA ILE A 100 8.52 8.00 -5.32
C ILE A 100 9.81 8.43 -6.04
N LYS A 101 10.11 9.73 -6.08
CA LYS A 101 11.46 10.26 -6.35
C LYS A 101 12.37 10.20 -5.12
N VAL A 102 12.60 9.02 -4.53
CA VAL A 102 13.07 8.96 -3.15
C VAL A 102 14.11 7.89 -2.81
N THR A 103 15.10 8.30 -2.02
CA THR A 103 16.14 7.53 -1.32
C THR A 103 15.69 6.16 -0.77
N HIS A 104 16.58 5.16 -0.83
CA HIS A 104 16.40 3.77 -0.36
C HIS A 104 15.63 3.62 0.96
N ASP A 105 15.96 4.42 2.00
CA ASP A 105 15.29 4.41 3.31
C ASP A 105 13.75 4.49 3.21
N LYS A 106 13.24 5.25 2.24
CA LYS A 106 11.78 5.47 2.12
C LYS A 106 11.11 4.31 1.38
N ILE A 107 11.81 3.70 0.42
CA ILE A 107 11.31 2.51 -0.29
C ILE A 107 11.19 1.32 0.69
N GLU A 108 12.12 1.20 1.62
CA GLU A 108 12.08 0.16 2.65
C GLU A 108 10.91 0.32 3.63
N ASP A 109 10.67 1.52 4.15
CA ASP A 109 9.50 1.80 5.00
C ASP A 109 8.18 1.47 4.26
N TYR A 110 8.14 1.74 2.96
CA TYR A 110 7.03 1.39 2.08
C TYR A 110 6.86 -0.11 1.92
N TYR A 111 7.94 -0.84 1.64
CA TYR A 111 7.94 -2.29 1.57
C TYR A 111 7.39 -2.92 2.85
N ILE A 112 7.84 -2.50 4.03
CA ILE A 112 7.34 -3.01 5.32
C ILE A 112 5.83 -2.78 5.46
N THR A 113 5.35 -1.61 5.03
CA THR A 113 3.92 -1.26 5.09
C THR A 113 3.10 -2.11 4.14
N LEU A 114 3.58 -2.27 2.91
CA LEU A 114 3.00 -3.08 1.87
C LEU A 114 2.95 -4.57 2.22
N ASP A 115 4.07 -5.13 2.70
CA ASP A 115 4.19 -6.51 3.17
C ASP A 115 3.20 -6.79 4.32
N SER A 116 3.00 -5.81 5.20
CA SER A 116 1.99 -5.92 6.26
C SER A 116 0.54 -5.96 5.76
N PHE A 117 0.23 -5.36 4.60
CA PHE A 117 -1.08 -5.51 3.97
C PHE A 117 -1.29 -6.95 3.48
N PHE A 118 -0.26 -7.54 2.85
CA PHE A 118 -0.26 -8.89 2.28
C PHE A 118 -0.37 -9.99 3.35
N LEU A 119 0.46 -9.93 4.40
CA LEU A 119 0.56 -11.02 5.38
C LEU A 119 -0.72 -11.25 6.20
N LYS A 120 -1.63 -10.26 6.26
CA LYS A 120 -2.74 -10.25 7.24
C LYS A 120 -4.13 -10.51 6.66
N ASN A 121 -4.27 -10.92 5.40
CA ASN A 121 -5.57 -10.77 4.72
C ASN A 121 -5.95 -11.79 3.64
N ASP A 122 -7.27 -11.93 3.47
CA ASP A 122 -7.95 -12.71 2.45
C ASP A 122 -8.72 -11.78 1.51
N PHE A 123 -7.99 -11.13 0.61
CA PHE A 123 -8.56 -10.11 -0.25
C PHE A 123 -9.12 -10.73 -1.53
N SER A 124 -10.26 -11.43 -1.51
CA SER A 124 -10.76 -12.18 -2.70
C SER A 124 -11.03 -11.36 -3.98
N GLU A 125 -10.80 -10.04 -3.98
CA GLU A 125 -10.95 -9.16 -5.14
C GLU A 125 -9.70 -9.11 -6.03
N LEU A 126 -9.84 -9.54 -7.29
CA LEU A 126 -8.76 -9.57 -8.27
C LEU A 126 -8.12 -8.20 -8.52
N LYS A 127 -8.92 -7.12 -8.65
CA LYS A 127 -8.42 -5.75 -8.86
C LYS A 127 -7.52 -5.29 -7.73
N PHE A 128 -7.87 -5.67 -6.50
CA PHE A 128 -7.12 -5.33 -5.31
C PHE A 128 -5.72 -5.95 -5.37
N TRP A 129 -5.63 -7.24 -5.69
CA TRP A 129 -4.36 -7.92 -5.82
C TRP A 129 -3.52 -7.42 -6.99
N MET A 130 -4.13 -7.09 -8.14
CA MET A 130 -3.38 -6.59 -9.28
C MET A 130 -2.64 -5.29 -8.96
N SER A 131 -3.29 -4.32 -8.30
CA SER A 131 -2.63 -3.07 -7.89
C SER A 131 -1.49 -3.30 -6.90
N LEU A 132 -1.67 -4.27 -5.99
CA LEU A 132 -0.66 -4.64 -4.99
C LEU A 132 0.54 -5.41 -5.60
N ILE A 133 0.29 -6.33 -6.54
CA ILE A 133 1.37 -7.00 -7.29
C ILE A 133 2.13 -5.96 -8.11
N HIS A 134 1.43 -5.05 -8.79
CA HIS A 134 2.09 -3.99 -9.54
C HIS A 134 3.00 -3.12 -8.66
N ALA A 135 2.51 -2.78 -7.47
CA ALA A 135 3.26 -2.06 -6.44
C ALA A 135 4.55 -2.78 -6.01
N PHE A 136 4.46 -4.07 -5.65
CA PHE A 136 5.61 -4.87 -5.22
C PHE A 136 6.61 -5.08 -6.35
N THR A 137 6.12 -5.43 -7.54
CA THR A 137 6.99 -5.62 -8.70
C THR A 137 7.78 -4.35 -9.00
N SER A 138 7.13 -3.18 -8.95
CA SER A 138 7.82 -1.90 -9.12
C SER A 138 8.91 -1.69 -8.08
N ILE A 139 8.65 -1.97 -6.80
CA ILE A 139 9.68 -1.87 -5.75
C ILE A 139 10.86 -2.81 -6.04
N ALA A 140 10.60 -4.07 -6.40
CA ALA A 140 11.66 -5.03 -6.69
C ALA A 140 12.55 -4.61 -7.87
N LEU A 141 11.96 -4.00 -8.90
CA LEU A 141 12.68 -3.54 -10.08
C LEU A 141 13.56 -2.31 -9.82
N TYR A 142 13.09 -1.39 -8.97
CA TYR A 142 13.78 -0.13 -8.67
C TYR A 142 14.64 -0.18 -7.40
N CYS A 143 14.45 -1.16 -6.52
CA CYS A 143 15.16 -1.30 -5.25
C CYS A 143 15.72 -2.71 -5.05
N HIS A 144 16.92 -2.95 -5.58
CA HIS A 144 17.57 -4.27 -5.61
C HIS A 144 17.71 -4.95 -4.24
N GLY A 145 17.96 -4.18 -3.17
CA GLY A 145 18.06 -4.73 -1.80
C GLY A 145 16.76 -5.39 -1.29
N LEU A 146 15.62 -5.06 -1.88
CA LEU A 146 14.30 -5.60 -1.50
C LEU A 146 13.78 -6.65 -2.49
N SER A 147 14.44 -6.83 -3.64
CA SER A 147 14.03 -7.76 -4.70
C SER A 147 13.86 -9.19 -4.20
N ASN A 148 14.88 -9.71 -3.49
CA ASN A 148 14.85 -11.08 -2.97
C ASN A 148 13.73 -11.29 -1.94
N HIS A 149 13.47 -10.29 -1.09
CA HIS A 149 12.39 -10.35 -0.12
C HIS A 149 11.01 -10.37 -0.80
N ILE A 150 10.83 -9.60 -1.87
CA ILE A 150 9.59 -9.59 -2.66
C ILE A 150 9.37 -10.92 -3.38
N LEU A 151 10.44 -11.52 -3.93
CA LEU A 151 10.39 -12.86 -4.52
C LEU A 151 9.93 -13.91 -3.51
N ILE A 152 10.45 -13.88 -2.27
CA ILE A 152 10.03 -14.77 -1.19
C ILE A 152 8.56 -14.53 -0.82
N THR A 153 8.11 -13.27 -0.73
CA THR A 153 6.69 -12.95 -0.46
C THR A 153 5.79 -13.53 -1.56
N TYR A 154 6.16 -13.39 -2.83
CA TYR A 154 5.42 -13.97 -3.96
C TYR A 154 5.39 -15.50 -3.95
N GLU A 155 6.51 -16.15 -3.67
CA GLU A 155 6.60 -17.60 -3.54
C GLU A 155 5.69 -18.12 -2.41
N ASN A 156 5.71 -17.46 -1.25
CA ASN A 156 4.83 -17.78 -0.13
C ASN A 156 3.33 -17.64 -0.48
N LEU A 157 2.95 -16.64 -1.27
CA LEU A 157 1.57 -16.47 -1.72
C LEU A 157 1.13 -17.56 -2.68
N ILE A 158 2.00 -18.01 -3.59
CA ILE A 158 1.68 -19.10 -4.52
C ILE A 158 1.43 -20.41 -3.75
N ILE A 159 2.25 -20.68 -2.73
CA ILE A 159 2.15 -21.87 -1.87
C ILE A 159 0.84 -21.87 -1.07
N GLN A 160 0.36 -20.70 -0.65
CA GLN A 160 -0.96 -20.57 -0.03
C GLN A 160 -2.06 -20.92 -1.05
N ASN A 161 -2.70 -22.09 -0.88
CA ASN A 161 -3.80 -22.58 -1.73
C ASN A 161 -5.12 -21.80 -1.60
N LYS A 162 -5.06 -20.58 -1.10
CA LYS A 162 -6.21 -19.73 -0.80
C LYS A 162 -6.59 -18.83 -1.99
N TYR A 163 -5.68 -18.64 -2.94
CA TYR A 163 -5.85 -17.66 -4.01
C TYR A 163 -6.29 -18.28 -5.34
N PRO A 164 -7.11 -17.57 -6.14
CA PRO A 164 -7.50 -18.00 -7.48
C PRO A 164 -6.29 -18.30 -8.38
N LEU A 165 -6.43 -19.30 -9.27
CA LEU A 165 -5.39 -19.69 -10.23
C LEU A 165 -4.89 -18.51 -11.09
N ILE A 166 -5.79 -17.64 -11.53
CA ILE A 166 -5.44 -16.45 -12.31
C ILE A 166 -4.48 -15.53 -11.55
N LEU A 167 -4.62 -15.43 -10.23
CA LEU A 167 -3.73 -14.61 -9.43
C LEU A 167 -2.35 -15.25 -9.32
N LYS A 168 -2.30 -16.57 -9.10
CA LYS A 168 -1.03 -17.31 -9.06
C LYS A 168 -0.26 -17.15 -10.38
N TYR A 169 -0.95 -17.20 -11.51
CA TYR A 169 -0.35 -16.97 -12.83
C TYR A 169 0.28 -15.56 -12.94
N ILE A 170 -0.47 -14.52 -12.58
CA ILE A 170 0.04 -13.14 -12.58
C ILE A 170 1.27 -13.00 -11.67
N ILE A 171 1.24 -13.59 -10.47
CA ILE A 171 2.39 -13.56 -9.56
C ILE A 171 3.60 -14.24 -10.19
N ILE A 172 3.44 -15.40 -10.84
CA ILE A 172 4.52 -16.12 -11.53
C ILE A 172 5.13 -15.27 -12.65
N GLU A 173 4.31 -14.60 -13.47
CA GLU A 173 4.83 -13.69 -14.50
C GLU A 173 5.67 -12.56 -13.89
N ASN A 174 5.21 -11.99 -12.78
CA ASN A 174 5.91 -10.92 -12.08
C ASN A 174 7.22 -11.40 -11.42
N ILE A 175 7.26 -12.61 -10.87
CA ILE A 175 8.50 -13.27 -10.41
C ILE A 175 9.52 -13.33 -11.55
N ASN A 176 9.10 -13.79 -12.74
CA ASN A 176 9.98 -13.94 -13.89
C ASN A 176 10.51 -12.58 -14.38
N LEU A 177 9.66 -11.55 -14.41
CA LEU A 177 10.08 -10.18 -14.74
C LEU A 177 11.18 -9.68 -13.79
N ILE A 178 10.99 -9.85 -12.49
CA ILE A 178 11.98 -9.45 -11.47
C ILE A 178 13.29 -10.22 -11.65
N LYS A 179 13.23 -11.55 -11.79
CA LYS A 179 14.42 -12.41 -11.96
C LYS A 179 15.20 -12.04 -13.24
N ASN A 180 14.52 -11.85 -14.37
CA ASN A 180 15.17 -11.50 -15.64
C ASN A 180 15.86 -10.13 -15.61
N ILE A 181 15.24 -9.13 -14.98
CA ILE A 181 15.84 -7.78 -14.85
C ILE A 181 17.00 -7.78 -13.85
N SER A 182 16.92 -8.60 -12.79
CA SER A 182 18.04 -8.75 -11.86
C SER A 182 19.26 -9.40 -12.53
N TYR A 183 19.05 -10.41 -13.38
CA TYR A 183 20.09 -11.13 -14.11
C TYR A 183 20.80 -10.26 -15.16
N THR A 184 20.03 -9.44 -15.90
CA THR A 184 20.60 -8.51 -16.89
C THR A 184 21.42 -7.39 -16.26
N LYS A 185 21.14 -7.00 -15.01
CA LYS A 185 21.93 -6.00 -14.27
C LYS A 185 23.19 -6.57 -13.63
N SER A 186 23.25 -7.86 -13.29
CA SER A 186 24.47 -8.51 -12.78
C SER A 186 25.49 -8.85 -13.87
N MET A 187 25.10 -8.80 -15.14
CA MET A 187 25.97 -9.01 -16.30
C MET A 187 26.56 -7.71 -16.89
N ARG A 188 26.31 -6.57 -16.26
CA ARG A 188 26.95 -5.28 -16.54
C ARG A 188 27.93 -4.94 -15.41
#